data_AF-A0A7Y9PFU8-F1
#
_entry.id   AF-A0A7Y9PFU8-F1
#
_cell.length_a   1.000
_cell.length_b   1.000
_cell.length_c   1.000
_cell.angle_alpha   90.00
_cell.angle_beta   90.00
_cell.angle_gamma   90.00
#
_symmetry.space_group_name_H-M   'P 1'
#
loop_
_entity.id
_entity.type
_entity.pdbx_description
1 polymer ?
#
loop_
_entity_poly.entity_id
_entity_poly.type
_entity_poly.pdbx_seq_one_letter_code
_entity_poly.pdbx_strand_id
1 'polypeptide(L)'
;MAAEREKMYECEVKRRRVKEGGGYEPFWKVKSVATALTDSDTEFRCKDCFGAVKLLGRNGKVTTVPYVEHKLTADSEFCVSGLLFKKATDGRAAKPSEHPVE
;
A
#
# COMPACT_ATOMS: atom_id res chain seq x y z
N MET A 1 -18.98 8.09 12.04
CA MET A 1 -18.39 6.81 11.57
C MET A 1 -17.08 7.15 10.86
N ALA A 2 -15.93 6.98 11.51
CA ALA A 2 -14.63 7.42 10.98
C ALA A 2 -13.45 6.51 11.40
N ALA A 3 -13.72 5.40 12.09
CA ALA A 3 -12.71 4.64 12.82
C ALA A 3 -12.21 3.36 12.10
N GLU A 4 -12.81 2.99 10.97
CA GLU A 4 -12.53 1.70 10.30
C GLU A 4 -11.71 1.92 9.03
N ARG A 5 -10.63 2.69 9.17
CA ARG A 5 -9.64 2.87 8.11
C ARG A 5 -8.77 1.61 8.03
N GLU A 6 -8.43 1.22 6.81
CA GLU A 6 -7.52 0.10 6.57
C GLU A 6 -6.21 0.31 7.30
N LYS A 7 -5.67 -0.77 7.90
CA LYS A 7 -4.39 -0.73 8.60
C LYS A 7 -3.49 -1.83 8.05
N MET A 8 -2.80 -1.52 6.97
CA MET A 8 -1.70 -2.34 6.45
C MET A 8 -0.37 -1.69 6.82
N TYR A 9 0.61 -2.49 7.24
CA TYR A 9 1.91 -2.01 7.73
C TYR A 9 3.04 -2.17 6.70
N GLU A 10 2.72 -2.72 5.52
CA GLU A 10 3.65 -2.92 4.41
C GLU A 10 3.02 -2.44 3.09
N CYS A 11 3.85 -1.91 2.21
CA CYS A 11 3.49 -1.50 0.86
C CYS A 11 4.66 -1.70 -0.11
N GLU A 12 4.40 -1.63 -1.41
CA GLU A 12 5.46 -1.54 -2.40
C GLU A 12 5.80 -0.08 -2.69
N VAL A 13 7.09 0.23 -2.67
CA VAL A 13 7.64 1.53 -3.06
C VAL A 13 8.35 1.40 -4.40
N LYS A 14 8.22 2.41 -5.27
CA LYS A 14 8.97 2.45 -6.52
C LYS A 14 10.37 2.98 -6.25
N ARG A 15 11.40 2.20 -6.55
CA ARG A 15 12.81 2.60 -6.44
C ARG A 15 13.53 2.34 -7.74
N ARG A 16 14.74 2.88 -7.86
CA ARG A 16 15.63 2.62 -8.98
C ARG A 16 16.73 1.66 -8.53
N ARG A 17 16.99 0.61 -9.31
CA ARG A 17 18.14 -0.27 -9.14
C ARG A 17 19.05 -0.19 -10.36
N VAL A 18 20.31 -0.55 -10.17
CA VAL A 18 21.26 -0.64 -11.28
C VAL A 18 20.98 -1.92 -12.07
N LYS A 19 20.85 -1.80 -13.39
CA LYS A 19 20.67 -2.96 -14.27
C LYS A 19 22.01 -3.64 -14.58
N GLU A 20 21.97 -4.93 -14.87
CA GLU A 20 23.14 -5.63 -15.41
C GLU A 20 23.53 -5.01 -16.76
N GLY A 21 24.78 -4.53 -16.87
CA GLY A 21 25.24 -3.75 -18.03
C GLY A 21 25.20 -2.22 -17.87
N GLY A 22 24.84 -1.70 -16.69
CA GLY A 22 24.92 -0.29 -16.34
C GLY A 22 23.69 0.54 -16.73
N GLY A 23 23.34 1.53 -15.92
CA GLY A 23 22.08 2.30 -16.03
C GLY A 23 21.10 1.95 -14.91
N TYR A 24 19.95 2.64 -14.86
CA TYR A 24 18.95 2.47 -13.80
C TYR A 24 17.61 1.98 -14.37
N GLU A 25 16.98 1.03 -13.68
CA GLU A 25 15.62 0.58 -13.95
C GLU A 25 14.72 0.77 -12.72
N PRO A 26 13.45 1.20 -12.91
CA PRO A 26 12.49 1.24 -11.83
C PRO A 26 12.10 -0.18 -11.42
N PHE A 27 11.95 -0.42 -10.13
CA PHE A 27 11.42 -1.66 -9.59
C PHE A 27 10.57 -1.38 -8.35
N TRP A 28 9.58 -2.23 -8.12
CA TRP A 28 8.76 -2.19 -6.93
C TRP A 28 9.40 -3.04 -5.84
N LYS A 29 9.57 -2.46 -4.65
CA LYS A 29 10.14 -3.13 -3.50
C LYS A 29 9.16 -3.11 -2.35
N VAL A 30 8.84 -4.29 -1.80
CA VAL A 30 8.07 -4.40 -0.56
C VAL A 30 8.87 -3.80 0.60
N LYS A 31 8.20 -2.95 1.38
CA LYS A 31 8.82 -2.21 2.48
C LYS A 31 7.79 -1.93 3.58
N SER A 32 8.26 -1.80 4.82
CA SER A 32 7.41 -1.31 5.90
C SER A 32 7.03 0.16 5.67
N VAL A 33 5.82 0.53 6.08
CA VAL A 33 5.32 1.91 5.96
C VAL A 33 6.19 2.88 6.74
N ALA A 34 6.66 2.48 7.93
CA ALA A 34 7.56 3.29 8.74
C ALA A 34 8.83 3.62 7.97
N THR A 35 9.49 2.62 7.39
CA THR A 35 10.73 2.84 6.61
C THR A 35 10.46 3.60 5.31
N ALA A 36 9.30 3.40 4.68
CA ALA A 36 8.91 4.13 3.47
C ALA A 36 8.70 5.63 3.76
N LEU A 37 8.09 5.96 4.89
CA LEU A 37 7.94 7.33 5.37
C LEU A 37 9.29 7.97 5.72
N THR A 38 10.18 7.23 6.38
CA THR A 38 11.53 7.70 6.74
C THR A 38 12.39 8.01 5.51
N ASP A 39 12.40 7.12 4.51
CA ASP A 39 13.18 7.32 3.27
C ASP A 39 12.56 8.37 2.34
N SER A 40 11.40 8.93 2.69
CA SER A 40 10.66 9.88 1.85
C SER A 40 10.37 9.35 0.45
N ASP A 41 10.03 8.06 0.36
CA ASP A 41 9.49 7.46 -0.86
C ASP A 41 8.22 8.25 -1.28
N THR A 42 7.89 8.28 -2.58
CA THR A 42 6.77 9.10 -3.12
C THR A 42 5.76 8.31 -3.94
N GLU A 43 6.18 7.18 -4.52
CA GLU A 43 5.33 6.29 -5.32
C GLU A 43 5.06 5.01 -4.53
N PHE A 44 3.78 4.72 -4.32
CA PHE A 44 3.31 3.62 -3.46
C PHE A 44 2.20 2.84 -4.13
N ARG A 45 2.22 1.52 -3.93
CA ARG A 45 1.11 0.65 -4.29
C ARG A 45 0.92 -0.47 -3.26
N CYS A 46 -0.27 -1.05 -3.28
CA CYS A 46 -0.58 -2.20 -2.43
C CYS A 46 0.23 -3.42 -2.88
N LYS A 47 0.84 -4.15 -1.94
CA LYS A 47 1.62 -5.36 -2.27
C LYS A 47 0.76 -6.54 -2.72
N ASP A 48 -0.55 -6.50 -2.41
CA ASP A 48 -1.45 -7.64 -2.63
C ASP A 48 -2.36 -7.45 -3.84
N CYS A 49 -2.85 -6.23 -4.10
CA CYS A 49 -3.72 -5.94 -5.24
C CYS A 49 -3.10 -4.98 -6.26
N PHE A 50 -1.89 -4.44 -6.01
CA PHE A 50 -1.21 -3.44 -6.84
C PHE A 50 -1.95 -2.11 -7.02
N GLY A 51 -3.07 -1.90 -6.32
CA GLY A 51 -3.84 -0.67 -6.36
C GLY A 51 -3.12 0.51 -5.73
N ALA A 52 -3.57 1.72 -6.07
CA ALA A 52 -2.98 2.95 -5.59
C ALA A 52 -3.27 3.14 -4.09
N VAL A 53 -2.21 3.40 -3.31
CA VAL A 53 -2.32 3.60 -1.86
C VAL A 53 -1.68 4.91 -1.41
N LYS A 54 -1.98 5.31 -0.18
CA LYS A 54 -1.32 6.43 0.50
C LYS A 54 -0.84 5.98 1.88
N LEU A 55 0.30 6.51 2.30
CA LEU A 55 0.85 6.28 3.62
C LEU A 55 0.34 7.34 4.59
N LEU A 56 -0.15 6.89 5.75
CA LEU A 56 -0.67 7.71 6.83
C LEU A 56 0.17 7.46 8.10
N GLY A 57 0.17 8.44 9.01
CA GLY A 57 0.99 8.39 10.23
C GLY A 57 2.30 9.20 10.15
N ARG A 58 2.41 10.12 9.19
CA ARG A 58 3.58 11.03 9.03
C ARG A 58 3.71 12.10 10.12
N ASN A 59 2.69 12.26 10.98
CA ASN A 59 2.73 13.21 12.09
C ASN A 59 3.27 12.51 13.32
N GLY A 60 4.46 12.92 13.79
CA GLY A 60 5.26 12.39 14.90
C GLY A 60 4.61 12.33 16.29
N LYS A 61 3.32 11.99 16.39
CA LYS A 61 2.72 11.46 17.60
C LYS A 61 3.12 9.99 17.71
N VAL A 62 4.02 9.74 18.67
CA VAL A 62 4.58 8.44 19.09
C VAL A 62 3.52 7.32 19.23
N THR A 63 2.24 7.68 19.36
CA THR A 63 1.13 6.75 19.61
C THR A 63 0.45 6.17 18.37
N THR A 64 0.75 6.66 17.16
CA THR A 64 0.06 6.21 15.93
C THR A 64 1.00 5.40 15.04
N VAL A 65 0.82 4.08 15.02
CA VAL A 65 1.55 3.19 14.11
C VAL A 65 1.23 3.61 12.67
N PRO A 66 2.23 3.85 11.81
CA PRO A 66 2.00 4.28 10.44
C PRO A 66 1.38 3.13 9.62
N TYR A 67 0.47 3.48 8.73
CA TYR A 67 -0.32 2.50 7.98
C TYR A 67 -0.64 2.98 6.56
N VAL A 68 -1.09 2.04 5.73
CA VAL A 68 -1.51 2.27 4.36
C VAL A 68 -3.02 2.24 4.25
N GLU A 69 -3.58 3.16 3.45
CA GLU A 69 -4.99 3.21 3.07
C GLU A 69 -5.08 3.19 1.53
N HIS A 70 -5.98 2.38 0.96
CA HIS A 70 -6.25 2.44 -0.48
C HIS A 70 -6.86 3.80 -0.83
N LYS A 71 -6.51 4.32 -2.01
CA LYS A 71 -7.11 5.57 -2.51
C LYS A 71 -8.53 5.35 -2.99
N LEU A 72 -8.83 4.17 -3.55
CA LEU A 72 -10.15 3.78 -4.03
C LEU A 72 -10.77 2.74 -3.11
N THR A 73 -12.03 2.97 -2.71
CA THR A 73 -12.80 2.01 -1.90
C THR A 73 -12.99 0.68 -2.65
N ALA A 74 -13.17 0.73 -3.97
CA ALA A 74 -13.29 -0.47 -4.81
C ALA A 74 -12.05 -1.38 -4.72
N ASP A 75 -10.85 -0.84 -4.49
CA ASP A 75 -9.67 -1.67 -4.26
C ASP A 75 -9.69 -2.28 -2.85
N SER A 76 -10.05 -1.47 -1.85
CA SER A 76 -10.15 -1.85 -0.43
C SER A 76 -11.13 -3.00 -0.17
N GLU A 77 -12.27 -2.97 -0.87
CA GLU A 77 -13.37 -3.92 -0.73
C GLU A 77 -13.06 -5.31 -1.27
N PHE A 78 -12.05 -5.43 -2.13
CA PHE A 78 -11.69 -6.68 -2.79
C PHE A 78 -10.22 -7.08 -2.60
N CYS A 79 -9.43 -6.24 -1.93
CA CYS A 79 -8.05 -6.56 -1.60
C CYS A 79 -8.00 -7.49 -0.37
N VAL A 80 -7.27 -8.61 -0.48
CA VAL A 80 -7.09 -9.56 0.64
C VAL A 80 -6.54 -8.92 1.92
N SER A 81 -5.77 -7.86 1.80
CA SER A 81 -5.23 -7.12 2.93
C SER A 81 -6.11 -5.96 3.40
N GLY A 82 -7.12 -5.59 2.61
CA GLY A 82 -8.08 -4.55 2.92
C GLY A 82 -8.96 -4.92 4.10
N LEU A 83 -9.18 -3.96 5.00
CA LEU A 83 -10.00 -4.16 6.19
C LEU A 83 -11.47 -4.42 5.81
N LEU A 84 -11.95 -3.77 4.75
CA LEU A 84 -13.32 -3.96 4.25
C LEU A 84 -13.52 -5.38 3.73
N PHE A 85 -12.59 -5.88 2.92
CA PHE A 85 -12.61 -7.27 2.46
C PHE A 85 -12.56 -8.27 3.63
N LYS A 86 -11.68 -8.05 4.62
CA LYS A 86 -11.59 -8.93 5.80
C LYS A 86 -12.84 -8.97 6.67
N LYS A 87 -13.66 -7.92 6.63
CA LYS A 87 -14.94 -7.82 7.35
C LYS A 87 -16.13 -8.28 6.53
N ALA A 88 -15.97 -8.41 5.21
CA ALA A 88 -17.04 -8.83 4.33
C ALA A 88 -17.46 -10.27 4.67
N THR A 89 -18.77 -10.47 4.86
CA THR A 89 -19.38 -11.79 5.10
C THR A 89 -20.14 -12.32 3.89
N ASP A 90 -20.15 -11.57 2.80
CA ASP A 90 -20.88 -11.86 1.56
C ASP A 90 -20.15 -12.86 0.64
N GLY A 91 -18.99 -13.38 1.05
CA GLY A 91 -18.26 -14.42 0.31
C GLY A 91 -17.59 -13.93 -0.97
N ARG A 92 -17.46 -12.60 -1.18
CA ARG A 92 -16.72 -12.04 -2.32
C ARG A 92 -15.28 -12.58 -2.38
N ALA A 93 -14.82 -12.88 -3.59
CA ALA A 93 -13.45 -13.32 -3.83
C ALA A 93 -12.48 -12.13 -3.86
N ALA A 94 -11.26 -12.35 -3.37
CA ALA A 94 -10.20 -11.35 -3.50
C ALA A 94 -9.85 -11.15 -4.98
N LYS A 95 -9.68 -9.91 -5.42
CA LYS A 95 -9.23 -9.58 -6.79
C LYS A 95 -8.15 -8.50 -6.79
N PRO A 96 -7.29 -8.47 -7.82
CA PRO A 96 -6.39 -7.35 -8.03
C PRO A 96 -7.17 -6.04 -8.27
N SER A 97 -6.48 -4.92 -8.11
CA SER A 97 -7.02 -3.60 -8.42
C SER A 97 -7.39 -3.50 -9.89
N GLU A 98 -8.49 -2.82 -10.18
CA GLU A 98 -8.89 -2.47 -11.55
C GLU A 98 -8.03 -1.34 -12.14
N HIS A 99 -7.30 -0.64 -11.27
CA HIS A 99 -6.38 0.46 -11.61
C HIS A 99 -5.01 0.23 -10.96
N PRO A 100 -4.28 -0.83 -11.37
CA PRO A 100 -2.98 -1.13 -10.80
C PRO A 100 -1.97 -0.02 -11.13
N VAL A 101 -1.02 0.19 -10.22
CA VAL A 101 0.07 1.15 -10.40
C VAL A 101 1.28 0.44 -11.01
N GLU A 102 1.75 0.96 -12.16
CA GLU A 102 2.88 0.44 -12.94
C GLU A 102 4.24 1.06 -12.58
#